data_AF-A0A955V9H5-F1
#
_entry.id   AF-A0A955V9H5-F1
#
_cell.length_a   1.000
_cell.length_b   1.000
_cell.length_c   1.000
_cell.angle_alpha   90.00
_cell.angle_beta   90.00
_cell.angle_gamma   90.00
#
_symmetry.space_group_name_H-M   'P 1'
#
loop_
_entity.id
_entity.type
_entity.pdbx_description
1 polymer ?
#
loop_
_entity_poly.entity_id
_entity_poly.type
_entity_poly.pdbx_seq_one_letter_code
_entity_poly.pdbx_strand_id
1 'polypeptide(L)'
;MIRCQHDIAEQAHDKKGLEAPRDLRRPLFRLGFDDLIAREGRRLARLRTPEQLRAAVARLGGELRREDAPRLTAWVEAQFGTAIARQAGLAVGPPRLTLAS
;
A
#
# COMPACT_ATOMS: atom_id res chain seq x y z
N MET A 1 37.61 12.13 43.32
CA MET A 1 37.43 10.69 43.63
C MET A 1 36.00 10.54 44.12
N ILE A 2 35.05 9.84 43.50
CA ILE A 2 35.10 8.62 42.69
C ILE A 2 33.94 8.65 41.68
N ARG A 3 34.21 8.11 40.49
CA ARG A 3 33.27 7.76 39.40
C ARG A 3 32.23 6.75 39.89
N CYS A 4 31.01 6.80 39.34
CA CYS A 4 30.14 5.65 39.03
C CYS A 4 28.97 6.21 38.20
N GLN A 5 29.08 6.41 36.89
CA GLN A 5 28.74 5.42 35.85
C GLN A 5 27.89 4.22 36.33
N HIS A 6 26.61 4.27 35.98
CA HIS A 6 25.69 3.16 35.65
C HIS A 6 24.59 3.84 34.82
N ASP A 7 24.72 3.91 33.50
CA ASP A 7 24.36 2.85 32.55
C ASP A 7 23.06 2.13 32.92
N ILE A 8 21.95 2.70 32.45
CA ILE A 8 20.75 1.95 32.09
C ILE A 8 20.41 2.42 30.68
N ALA A 9 21.07 1.81 29.69
CA ALA A 9 20.49 1.65 28.38
C ALA A 9 19.38 0.60 28.49
N GLU A 10 18.14 0.98 28.18
CA GLU A 10 17.35 0.36 27.11
C GLU A 10 15.87 0.77 27.18
N GLN A 11 15.36 1.09 25.99
CA GLN A 11 13.95 1.03 25.61
C GLN A 11 12.96 1.95 26.31
N ALA A 12 12.88 3.18 25.79
CA ALA A 12 11.59 3.82 25.55
C ALA A 12 11.60 4.44 24.16
N HIS A 13 11.54 3.57 23.16
CA HIS A 13 11.06 3.98 21.84
C HIS A 13 9.57 4.27 21.98
N ASP A 14 9.15 5.33 21.31
CA ASP A 14 7.77 5.72 21.02
C ASP A 14 7.14 6.79 21.94
N LYS A 15 6.65 7.84 21.26
CA LYS A 15 5.73 8.88 21.71
C LYS A 15 6.30 10.12 22.39
N LYS A 16 7.18 10.82 21.67
CA LYS A 16 7.17 12.29 21.70
C LYS A 16 7.07 12.83 20.28
N GLY A 17 5.98 13.53 19.99
CA GLY A 17 6.06 14.64 19.06
C GLY A 17 4.81 14.92 18.25
N LEU A 18 4.09 15.95 18.71
CA LEU A 18 3.25 16.86 17.93
C LEU A 18 1.86 16.37 17.51
N GLU A 19 0.88 16.78 18.32
CA GLU A 19 -0.34 17.37 17.79
C GLU A 19 0.02 18.44 16.73
N ALA A 20 -0.39 18.21 15.48
CA ALA A 20 -0.46 19.26 14.48
C ALA A 20 -1.94 19.61 14.24
N PRO A 21 -2.33 20.89 14.37
CA PRO A 21 -3.70 21.33 14.16
C PRO A 21 -4.00 21.47 12.66
N ARG A 22 -5.26 21.18 12.29
CA ARG A 22 -6.01 21.69 11.13
C ARG A 22 -5.32 21.67 9.74
N ASP A 23 -5.76 20.71 8.93
CA ASP A 23 -6.18 20.86 7.52
C ASP A 23 -5.78 22.19 6.83
N LEU A 24 -4.66 22.21 6.10
CA LEU A 24 -4.31 23.34 5.23
C LEU A 24 -3.42 23.02 4.03
N ARG A 25 -3.27 21.75 3.68
CA ARG A 25 -2.69 21.36 2.40
C ARG A 25 -3.55 20.21 1.90
N ARG A 26 -4.13 20.36 0.72
CA ARG A 26 -4.36 19.20 -0.13
C ARG A 26 -3.02 18.98 -0.80
N PRO A 27 -2.09 18.19 -0.23
CA PRO A 27 -1.00 17.74 -1.04
C PRO A 27 -1.66 16.95 -2.18
N LEU A 28 -1.48 17.42 -3.42
CA LEU A 28 -1.55 16.58 -4.62
C LEU A 28 -0.45 15.48 -4.59
N PHE A 29 -0.03 15.07 -3.39
CA PHE A 29 0.97 14.04 -3.21
C PHE A 29 0.23 12.75 -3.40
N ARG A 30 0.43 12.21 -4.58
CA ARG A 30 0.15 10.82 -4.85
C ARG A 30 0.76 9.99 -3.71
N LEU A 31 -0.08 9.20 -3.07
CA LEU A 31 0.29 8.26 -2.02
C LEU A 31 1.21 7.20 -2.62
N GLY A 32 2.20 6.80 -1.83
CA GLY A 32 2.96 5.61 -2.12
C GLY A 32 2.08 4.37 -1.97
N PHE A 33 2.50 3.26 -2.55
CA PHE A 33 1.77 1.99 -2.45
C PHE A 33 1.47 1.59 -1.00
N ASP A 34 2.47 1.68 -0.12
CA ASP A 34 2.37 1.22 1.27
C ASP A 34 1.32 2.01 2.07
N ASP A 35 1.33 3.35 1.93
CA ASP A 35 0.38 4.25 2.57
C ASP A 35 -1.06 4.03 2.06
N LEU A 36 -1.19 3.82 0.74
CA LEU A 36 -2.47 3.54 0.11
C LEU A 36 -3.07 2.20 0.56
N ILE A 37 -2.26 1.14 0.67
CA ILE A 37 -2.70 -0.15 1.19
C ILE A 37 -2.93 -0.12 2.70
N ALA A 38 -2.14 0.63 3.47
CA ALA A 38 -2.40 0.80 4.90
C ALA A 38 -3.78 1.45 5.15
N ARG A 39 -4.16 2.44 4.31
CA ARG A 39 -5.45 3.13 4.41
C ARG A 39 -6.62 2.32 3.85
N GLU A 40 -6.48 1.80 2.63
CA GLU A 40 -7.58 1.21 1.87
C GLU A 40 -7.52 -0.33 1.78
N GLY A 41 -6.45 -0.97 2.24
CA GLY A 41 -6.21 -2.41 2.08
C GLY A 41 -7.32 -3.26 2.68
N ARG A 42 -7.87 -2.90 3.86
CA ARG A 42 -9.02 -3.59 4.45
C ARG A 42 -10.28 -3.48 3.60
N ARG A 43 -10.50 -2.33 2.94
CA ARG A 43 -11.63 -2.11 2.05
C ARG A 43 -11.46 -2.88 0.76
N LEU A 44 -10.25 -2.85 0.19
CA LEU A 44 -9.87 -3.62 -0.99
C LEU A 44 -10.03 -5.12 -0.76
N ALA A 45 -9.56 -5.65 0.37
CA ALA A 45 -9.66 -7.06 0.73
C ALA A 45 -11.11 -7.57 0.86
N ARG A 46 -12.10 -6.69 1.02
CA ARG A 46 -13.52 -7.04 1.07
C ARG A 46 -14.17 -7.10 -0.31
N LEU A 47 -13.52 -6.60 -1.35
CA LEU A 47 -14.06 -6.65 -2.71
C LEU A 47 -14.09 -8.10 -3.18
N ARG A 48 -15.21 -8.52 -3.77
CA ARG A 48 -15.40 -9.91 -4.23
C ARG A 48 -15.53 -10.03 -5.75
N THR A 49 -15.76 -8.93 -6.44
CA THR A 49 -16.01 -8.93 -7.89
C THR A 49 -14.96 -8.12 -8.63
N PRO A 50 -14.62 -8.51 -9.88
CA PRO A 50 -13.68 -7.76 -10.72
C PRO A 50 -14.17 -6.33 -11.00
N GLU A 51 -15.48 -6.09 -11.07
CA GLU A 51 -16.04 -4.75 -11.28
C GLU A 51 -15.82 -3.83 -10.07
N GLN A 52 -16.01 -4.34 -8.86
CA GLN A 52 -15.73 -3.59 -7.63
C GLN A 52 -14.24 -3.25 -7.51
N LEU A 53 -13.38 -4.21 -7.85
CA LEU A 53 -11.94 -4.03 -7.89
C LEU A 53 -11.54 -2.99 -8.94
N ARG A 54 -12.11 -3.04 -10.15
CA ARG A 54 -11.88 -2.06 -11.22
C ARG A 54 -12.24 -0.65 -10.78
N ALA A 55 -13.41 -0.47 -10.17
CA ALA A 55 -13.85 0.83 -9.67
C ALA A 55 -12.92 1.36 -8.58
N ALA A 56 -12.51 0.48 -7.65
CA ALA A 56 -11.57 0.84 -6.60
C ALA A 56 -10.19 1.22 -7.16
N VAL A 57 -9.63 0.41 -8.07
CA VAL A 57 -8.34 0.67 -8.73
C VAL A 57 -8.40 1.95 -9.56
N ALA A 58 -9.48 2.21 -10.30
CA ALA A 58 -9.65 3.44 -11.06
C ALA A 58 -9.64 4.68 -10.17
N ARG A 59 -10.30 4.61 -9.00
CA ARG A 59 -10.27 5.67 -7.99
C ARG A 59 -8.86 5.86 -7.42
N LEU A 60 -8.21 4.76 -7.06
CA LEU A 60 -6.88 4.75 -6.46
C LEU A 60 -5.78 5.15 -7.44
N GLY A 61 -5.94 4.91 -8.74
CA GLY A 61 -4.99 5.32 -9.78
C GLY A 61 -4.83 6.85 -9.89
N GLY A 62 -5.83 7.63 -9.46
CA GLY A 62 -5.71 9.07 -9.32
C GLY A 62 -4.90 9.51 -8.09
N GLU A 63 -4.90 8.67 -7.05
CA GLU A 63 -4.23 8.93 -5.77
C GLU A 63 -2.86 8.23 -5.66
N LEU A 64 -2.54 7.25 -6.51
CA LEU A 64 -1.31 6.46 -6.46
C LEU A 64 -0.19 7.07 -7.32
N ARG A 65 1.07 6.97 -6.86
CA ARG A 65 2.23 7.35 -7.68
C ARG A 65 2.33 6.44 -8.90
N ARG A 66 2.70 7.01 -10.05
CA ARG A 66 2.87 6.23 -11.29
C ARG A 66 3.92 5.12 -11.15
N GLU A 67 4.98 5.37 -10.37
CA GLU A 67 6.04 4.38 -10.06
C GLU A 67 5.53 3.18 -9.26
N ASP A 68 4.44 3.36 -8.49
CA ASP A 68 3.85 2.35 -7.64
C ASP A 68 2.68 1.59 -8.31
N ALA A 69 2.24 2.02 -9.49
CA ALA A 69 1.24 1.30 -10.30
C ALA A 69 1.58 -0.19 -10.56
N PRO A 70 2.84 -0.57 -10.89
CA PRO A 70 3.19 -1.99 -10.99
C PRO A 70 3.11 -2.73 -9.66
N ARG A 71 3.45 -2.08 -8.53
CA ARG A 71 3.31 -2.66 -7.19
C ARG A 71 1.84 -2.91 -6.81
N LEU A 72 0.96 -1.95 -7.12
CA LEU A 72 -0.48 -2.14 -6.94
C LEU A 72 -0.98 -3.32 -7.78
N THR A 73 -0.55 -3.41 -9.05
CA THR A 73 -0.92 -4.52 -9.93
C THR A 73 -0.48 -5.86 -9.33
N ALA A 74 0.78 -5.99 -8.93
CA ALA A 74 1.31 -7.21 -8.31
C ALA A 74 0.58 -7.59 -7.01
N TRP A 75 0.23 -6.61 -6.18
CA TRP A 75 -0.56 -6.85 -4.96
C TRP A 75 -1.96 -7.36 -5.28
N VAL A 76 -2.63 -6.74 -6.25
CA VAL A 76 -3.97 -7.17 -6.69
C VAL A 76 -3.91 -8.58 -7.29
N GLU A 77 -2.90 -8.89 -8.09
CA GLU A 77 -2.66 -10.25 -8.59
C GLU A 77 -2.44 -11.25 -7.45
N ALA A 78 -1.68 -10.89 -6.42
CA ALA A 78 -1.42 -11.76 -5.27
C ALA A 78 -2.67 -12.00 -4.41
N GLN A 79 -3.57 -11.02 -4.29
CA GLN A 79 -4.77 -11.12 -3.43
C GLN A 79 -5.98 -11.73 -4.13
N PHE A 80 -6.19 -11.39 -5.41
CA PHE A 80 -7.39 -11.78 -6.16
C PHE A 80 -7.12 -12.76 -7.31
N GLY A 81 -5.84 -12.99 -7.63
CA GLY A 81 -5.42 -13.79 -8.76
C GLY A 81 -5.35 -12.99 -10.07
N THR A 82 -4.49 -13.45 -10.97
CA THR A 82 -4.23 -12.82 -12.28
C THR A 82 -5.49 -12.70 -13.15
N ALA A 83 -6.43 -13.65 -13.06
CA ALA A 83 -7.67 -13.60 -13.84
C ALA A 83 -8.56 -12.41 -13.45
N ILE A 84 -8.78 -12.21 -12.15
CA ILE A 84 -9.61 -11.10 -11.63
C ILE A 84 -8.90 -9.76 -11.88
N ALA A 85 -7.58 -9.71 -11.66
CA ALA A 85 -6.78 -8.53 -11.94
C ALA A 85 -6.84 -8.11 -13.43
N ARG A 86 -6.78 -9.08 -14.36
CA ARG A 86 -6.96 -8.83 -15.79
C ARG A 86 -8.35 -8.31 -16.12
N GLN A 87 -9.40 -8.92 -15.55
CA GLN A 87 -10.78 -8.45 -15.73
C GLN A 87 -11.01 -7.04 -15.16
N ALA A 88 -10.29 -6.69 -14.11
CA ALA A 88 -10.29 -5.34 -13.56
C ALA A 88 -9.56 -4.31 -14.44
N GLY A 89 -8.95 -4.73 -15.56
CA GLY A 89 -8.25 -3.86 -16.50
C GLY A 89 -6.83 -3.49 -16.07
N LEU A 90 -6.25 -4.23 -15.11
CA LEU A 90 -4.86 -4.05 -14.74
C LEU A 90 -3.92 -4.64 -15.80
N ALA A 91 -2.78 -3.99 -15.98
CA ALA A 91 -1.70 -4.45 -16.84
C ALA A 91 -0.95 -5.62 -16.17
N VAL A 92 -1.65 -6.73 -15.99
CA VAL A 92 -1.05 -7.98 -15.54
C VAL A 92 -0.20 -8.56 -16.67
N GLY A 93 0.95 -9.13 -16.32
CA GLY A 93 1.87 -9.71 -17.30
C GLY A 93 1.20 -10.74 -18.22
N PRO A 94 1.84 -11.09 -19.35
CA PRO A 94 1.35 -12.20 -20.18
C PRO A 94 1.17 -13.44 -19.29
N PRO A 95 0.12 -14.25 -19.52
CA PRO A 95 -0.04 -15.47 -18.74
C PRO A 95 1.25 -16.28 -18.94
N ARG A 96 1.99 -16.55 -17.86
CA ARG A 96 3.10 -17.49 -17.93
C ARG A 96 2.46 -18.85 -18.20
N LEU A 97 2.33 -19.20 -19.46
CA LEU A 97 2.10 -20.56 -19.90
C LEU A 97 3.34 -21.33 -19.46
N THR A 98 3.34 -21.83 -18.23
CA THR A 98 4.24 -22.90 -17.85
C THR A 98 3.77 -24.11 -18.66
N LEU A 99 4.31 -24.24 -19.86
CA LEU A 99 4.37 -25.50 -20.57
C LEU A 99 5.17 -26.43 -19.65
N ALA A 100 4.47 -27.22 -18.85
CA ALA A 100 5.05 -28.38 -18.20
C ALA A 100 5.58 -29.27 -19.32
N SER A 101 6.90 -29.34 -19.45
CA SER A 101 7.59 -30.43 -20.15
C SER A 101 7.87 -31.54 -19.16
#